data_AF-A0A7C9JEJ0-F1
#
_entry.id   AF-A0A7C9JEJ0-F1
#
_cell.length_a   1.000
_cell.length_b   1.000
_cell.length_c   1.000
_cell.angle_alpha   90.00
_cell.angle_beta   90.00
_cell.angle_gamma   90.00
#
_symmetry.space_group_name_H-M   'P 1'
#
loop_
_entity.id
_entity.type
_entity.pdbx_description
1 polymer ?
#
loop_
_entity_poly.entity_id
_entity_poly.type
_entity_poly.pdbx_seq_one_letter_code
_entity_poly.pdbx_strand_id
1 'polypeptide(L)' 'MEPSVVSPGARLVIEALEDAGFEAWLVGGAVRDGLLGRSASDADVASSALWPQAAQAL' A
#
# COMPACT_ATOMS: atom_id res chain seq x y z
N MET A 1 21.39 4.17 -3.06
CA MET A 1 20.18 3.80 -2.31
C MET A 1 19.26 3.12 -3.31
N GLU A 2 18.87 1.88 -3.04
CA GLU A 2 17.80 1.21 -3.82
C GLU A 2 16.59 2.15 -3.86
N PRO A 3 15.94 2.36 -5.03
CA PRO A 3 14.73 3.17 -5.08
C PRO A 3 13.71 2.55 -4.13
N SER A 4 13.24 3.32 -3.15
CA SER A 4 12.11 2.88 -2.33
C SER A 4 10.92 2.70 -3.27
N VAL A 5 10.58 1.44 -3.52
CA VAL A 5 9.43 1.03 -4.35
C VAL A 5 8.12 1.54 -3.74
N VAL A 6 8.12 1.88 -2.46
CA VAL A 6 6.94 2.24 -1.68
C VAL A 6 6.99 3.73 -1.32
N SER A 7 5.92 4.45 -1.64
CA SER A 7 5.74 5.83 -1.20
C SER A 7 5.52 5.88 0.32
N PRO A 8 5.98 6.94 1.02
CA PRO A 8 5.74 7.08 2.46
C PRO A 8 4.25 7.00 2.84
N GLY A 9 3.37 7.57 1.99
CA GLY A 9 1.93 7.52 2.21
C GLY A 9 1.34 6.11 2.14
N ALA A 10 1.76 5.31 1.15
CA ALA A 10 1.30 3.92 1.04
C ALA A 10 1.72 3.08 2.25
N ARG A 11 2.92 3.33 2.78
CA ARG A 11 3.39 2.65 3.99
C ARG A 11 2.53 2.98 5.22
N LEU A 12 2.21 4.26 5.44
CA LEU A 12 1.34 4.67 6.55
C LEU A 12 -0.05 4.05 6.46
N VAL A 13 -0.63 3.97 5.26
CA VAL A 13 -1.94 3.35 5.04
C VAL A 13 -1.91 1.85 5.36
N ILE A 14 -0.86 1.14 4.93
CA ILE A 14 -0.71 -0.30 5.23
C ILE A 14 -0.56 -0.52 6.73
N GLU A 15 0.33 0.22 7.38
CA GLU A 15 0.55 0.11 8.84
C GLU A 15 -0.74 0.38 9.63
N ALA A 16 -1.52 1.41 9.27
CA ALA A 16 -2.78 1.73 9.93
C ALA A 16 -3.86 0.64 9.77
N LEU A 17 -3.96 0.04 8.58
CA LEU A 17 -4.90 -1.06 8.33
C LEU A 17 -4.49 -2.35 9.05
N GLU A 18 -3.19 -2.66 9.07
CA GLU A 18 -2.63 -3.82 9.79
C GLU A 18 -2.78 -3.68 11.30
N ASP A 19 -2.53 -2.49 11.87
CA ASP A 19 -2.74 -2.19 13.29
C ASP A 19 -4.22 -2.32 13.70
N ALA A 20 -5.15 -2.08 12.77
CA ALA A 20 -6.58 -2.30 12.97
C ALA A 20 -7.00 -3.78 12.80
N GLY A 21 -6.07 -4.69 12.48
CA GLY A 21 -6.30 -6.12 12.36
C GLY A 21 -6.75 -6.59 10.97
N PHE A 22 -6.58 -5.77 9.94
CA PHE A 22 -6.87 -6.12 8.55
C PHE A 22 -5.61 -6.49 7.79
N GLU A 23 -5.75 -7.28 6.72
CA GLU A 23 -4.66 -7.48 5.78
C GLU A 23 -4.60 -6.26 4.85
N ALA A 24 -3.39 -5.79 4.52
CA ALA A 24 -3.19 -4.69 3.57
C ALA A 24 -1.96 -4.96 2.68
N TRP A 25 -2.11 -4.75 1.38
CA TRP A 25 -1.08 -5.09 0.40
C TRP A 25 -0.93 -4.01 -0.66
N LEU A 26 0.31 -3.70 -1.04
CA LEU A 26 0.57 -3.03 -2.31
C LEU A 26 0.13 -3.93 -3.46
N VAL A 27 -0.56 -3.35 -4.43
CA VAL A 27 -1.04 -4.07 -5.62
C VAL A 27 -0.78 -3.27 -6.90
N GLY A 28 -1.08 -3.87 -8.04
CA GLY A 28 -1.13 -3.17 -9.31
C GLY A 28 0.23 -2.70 -9.85
N GLY A 29 0.23 -1.50 -10.42
CA GLY A 29 1.35 -0.93 -11.16
C GLY A 29 2.61 -0.79 -10.30
N ALA A 30 2.47 -0.38 -9.05
CA ALA A 30 3.58 -0.21 -8.12
C ALA A 30 4.37 -1.51 -7.90
N VAL A 31 3.68 -2.64 -7.74
CA VAL A 31 4.32 -3.96 -7.58
C VAL A 31 5.03 -4.35 -8.87
N ARG A 32 4.35 -4.24 -10.02
CA ARG A 32 4.94 -4.57 -11.33
C ARG A 32 6.20 -3.73 -11.58
N ASP A 33 6.12 -2.43 -11.38
CA ASP A 33 7.21 -1.50 -11.70
C ASP A 33 8.38 -1.69 -10.73
N GLY A 34 8.12 -1.95 -9.44
CA GLY A 34 9.13 -2.36 -8.47
C GLY A 34 9.89 -3.62 -8.88
N LEU A 35 9.18 -4.66 -9.32
CA LEU A 35 9.79 -5.91 -9.82
C LEU A 35 10.63 -5.69 -11.09
N LEU A 36 10.30 -4.67 -11.87
CA LEU A 36 11.05 -4.28 -13.08
C LEU A 36 12.15 -3.24 -12.80
N GLY A 37 12.35 -2.83 -11.55
CA GLY A 37 13.32 -1.78 -11.17
C GLY A 37 12.95 -0.38 -11.71
N ARG A 38 11.67 -0.13 -11.96
CA ARG A 38 11.12 1.14 -12.45
C ARG A 38 10.45 1.90 -11.32
N SER A 39 10.39 3.23 -11.45
CA SER A 39 9.62 4.06 -10.52
C SER A 39 8.13 3.99 -10.85
N ALA A 40 7.30 3.81 -9.83
CA ALA A 40 5.84 3.87 -9.94
C ALA A 40 5.34 5.32 -9.83
N SER A 41 4.30 5.68 -10.59
CA SER A 41 3.65 7.00 -10.55
C SER A 41 2.69 7.16 -9.36
N ASP A 42 2.12 6.05 -8.94
CA ASP A 42 1.07 5.90 -7.95
C ASP A 42 1.25 4.57 -7.19
N ALA A 43 0.55 4.45 -6.06
CA ALA A 43 0.58 3.25 -5.23
C ALA A 43 -0.85 2.93 -4.79
N ASP A 44 -1.31 1.74 -5.16
CA ASP A 44 -2.62 1.22 -4.78
C ASP A 44 -2.46 0.23 -3.61
N VAL A 45 -3.38 0.33 -2.65
CA VAL A 45 -3.47 -0.58 -1.51
C VAL A 45 -4.78 -1.36 -1.59
N ALA A 46 -4.69 -2.69 -1.55
CA ALA A 46 -5.84 -3.58 -1.36
C ALA A 46 -5.89 -4.04 0.09
N SER A 47 -7.10 -4.14 0.67
CA SER A 47 -7.28 -4.60 2.05
C SER A 47 -8.47 -5.52 2.21
N SER A 48 -8.44 -6.38 3.23
CA SER A 48 -9.59 -7.18 3.65
C SER A 48 -10.69 -6.36 4.36
N ALA A 49 -10.39 -5.12 4.76
CA ALA A 49 -11.37 -4.19 5.33
C ALA A 49 -12.44 -3.80 4.30
N LEU A 50 -13.71 -3.81 4.71
CA LEU A 50 -14.79 -3.18 3.95
C LEU A 50 -14.64 -1.66 4.00
N TRP A 51 -15.20 -0.95 3.01
CA TRP A 51 -15.07 0.50 2.88
C TRP A 51 -15.29 1.30 4.19
N PRO A 52 -16.34 1.05 5.00
CA PRO A 52 -16.50 1.77 6.26
C PRO A 52 -15.42 1.46 7.32
N GLN A 53 -14.89 0.24 7.33
CA GLN A 53 -13.84 -0.18 8.26
C GLN A 53 -12.50 0.44 7.89
N ALA A 54 -12.17 0.46 6.59
CA ALA A 54 -10.97 1.11 6.09
C ALA A 54 -10.99 2.62 6.42
N ALA A 55 -12.14 3.29 6.23
CA ALA A 55 -12.29 4.70 6.58
C ALA A 55 -12.18 5.01 8.08
N GLN A 56 -12.43 4.02 8.95
CA GLN A 56 -12.28 4.18 10.40
C GLN A 56 -10.84 3.91 10.88
N ALA A 57 -10.08 3.11 10.15
CA ALA A 57 -8.69 2.77 10.46
C ALA A 57 -7.68 3.86 10.05
N LEU A 58 -8.04 4.68 9.06
CA LEU A 58 -7.22 5.75 8.49
C LEU A 58 -7.52 7.12 9.11
#